data_AF-A0A660WLD2-F1
#
_entry.id   AF-A0A660WLD2-F1
#
_cell.length_a   1.000
_cell.length_b   1.000
_cell.length_c   1.000
_cell.angle_alpha   90.00
_cell.angle_beta   90.00
_cell.angle_gamma   90.00
#
_symmetry.space_group_name_H-M   'P 1'
#
loop_
_entity.id
_entity.type
_entity.pdbx_description
1 polymer ?
#
loop_
_entity_poly.entity_id
_entity_poly.type
_entity_poly.pdbx_seq_one_letter_code
_entity_poly.pdbx_strand_id
1 'polypeptide(L)' 'MPRVARIVLPGYPHHITHRGNYKQVVFEQPDDYIFYSNLVKKYFSKYGLKILSYV' A
#
# COMPACT_ATOMS: atom_id res chain seq x y z
N MET A 1 -21.04 3.82 -9.53
CA MET A 1 -20.71 4.90 -8.57
C MET A 1 -19.60 5.75 -9.15
N PRO A 2 -19.83 7.05 -9.45
CA PRO A 2 -18.77 7.94 -9.88
C PRO A 2 -17.69 7.99 -8.81
N ARG A 3 -16.46 7.60 -9.17
CA ARG A 3 -15.31 7.72 -8.29
C ARG A 3 -14.75 9.13 -8.45
N VAL A 4 -14.72 9.89 -7.37
CA VAL A 4 -14.00 11.17 -7.34
C VAL A 4 -12.53 10.89 -7.66
N ALA A 5 -11.89 11.77 -8.43
CA ALA A 5 -10.47 11.67 -8.72
C ALA A 5 -9.67 11.69 -7.39
N ARG A 6 -8.59 10.90 -7.33
CA ARG A 6 -7.70 10.95 -6.18
C ARG A 6 -6.91 12.26 -6.20
N ILE A 7 -6.75 12.87 -5.03
CA ILE A 7 -5.86 14.03 -4.86
C ILE A 7 -4.42 13.54 -5.02
N VAL A 8 -3.64 14.25 -5.86
CA VAL A 8 -2.20 14.02 -6.03
C VAL A 8 -1.47 15.24 -5.49
N LEU A 9 -0.72 15.07 -4.41
CA LEU A 9 -0.03 16.16 -3.72
C LEU A 9 1.46 15.80 -3.54
N PRO A 10 2.33 16.15 -4.49
CA PRO A 10 3.75 15.79 -4.43
C PRO A 10 4.44 16.30 -3.17
N GLY A 11 5.28 15.48 -2.55
CA GLY A 11 6.06 15.84 -1.36
C GLY A 11 5.32 15.73 -0.02
N TYR A 12 4.02 15.41 -0.03
CA TYR A 12 3.23 15.20 1.18
C TYR A 12 2.94 13.70 1.39
N PRO A 13 2.77 13.27 2.65
CA PRO A 13 2.40 11.88 2.92
C PRO A 13 0.97 11.58 2.50
N HIS A 14 0.79 10.42 1.86
CA HIS A 14 -0.53 9.86 1.56
C HIS A 14 -0.77 8.64 2.46
N HIS A 15 -1.91 8.63 3.15
CA HIS A 15 -2.36 7.44 3.85
C HIS A 15 -3.05 6.49 2.86
N ILE A 16 -2.53 5.27 2.75
CA ILE A 16 -3.02 4.25 1.82
C ILE A 16 -3.54 3.08 2.63
N THR A 17 -4.78 2.66 2.36
CA THR A 17 -5.40 1.49 3.00
C THR A 17 -5.52 0.34 2.02
N HIS A 18 -5.17 -0.87 2.46
CA HIS A 18 -5.38 -2.10 1.70
C HIS A 18 -6.58 -2.87 2.26
N ARG A 19 -7.53 -3.24 1.40
CA ARG A 19 -8.70 -4.04 1.78
C ARG A 19 -8.87 -5.18 0.79
N GLY A 20 -9.12 -6.38 1.29
CA GLY A 20 -9.42 -7.53 0.44
C GLY A 20 -10.73 -7.31 -0.33
N ASN A 21 -10.79 -7.86 -1.53
CA ASN A 21 -12.02 -7.86 -2.31
C ASN A 21 -13.12 -8.58 -1.50
N TYR A 22 -14.36 -8.10 -1.59
CA TYR A 22 -15.47 -8.67 -0.80
C TYR A 22 -15.23 -8.81 0.72
N LYS A 23 -14.38 -7.95 1.32
CA LYS A 23 -13.96 -8.04 2.73
C LYS A 23 -13.19 -9.31 3.08
N GLN A 24 -12.66 -10.02 2.09
CA GLN A 24 -11.79 -11.15 2.33
C GLN A 24 -10.51 -10.71 3.05
N VAL A 25 -9.84 -11.67 3.68
CA VAL A 25 -8.51 -11.45 4.25
C VAL A 25 -7.55 -11.05 3.13
N VAL A 26 -6.66 -10.10 3.43
CA VAL A 26 -5.69 -9.60 2.44
C VAL A 26 -4.52 -10.57 2.28
N PHE A 27 -4.16 -11.24 3.38
CA PHE A 27 -3.09 -12.23 3.45
C PHE A 27 -3.73 -13.50 4.01
N GLU A 28 -3.72 -14.58 3.24
CA GLU A 28 -4.27 -15.88 3.66
C GLU A 28 -3.24 -16.66 4.47
N GLN A 29 -1.96 -16.49 4.12
CA GLN A 29 -0.82 -17.12 4.76
C GLN A 29 0.22 -16.07 5.21
N PRO A 30 1.05 -16.37 6.21
CA PRO A 30 2.15 -15.49 6.62
C PRO A 30 3.10 -15.12 5.47
N ASP A 31 3.29 -16.04 4.51
CA ASP A 31 4.16 -15.84 3.35
C ASP A 31 3.65 -14.77 2.39
N ASP A 32 2.33 -14.56 2.30
CA ASP A 32 1.73 -13.51 1.49
C ASP A 32 2.15 -12.12 2.01
N TYR A 33 2.18 -11.96 3.33
CA TYR A 33 2.62 -10.74 3.99
C TYR A 33 4.11 -10.49 3.78
N ILE A 34 4.94 -11.54 3.88
CA ILE A 34 6.39 -11.45 3.65
C ILE A 34 6.65 -11.05 2.20
N PHE A 35 5.99 -11.70 1.25
CA PHE A 35 6.09 -11.39 -0.17
C PHE A 35 5.67 -9.94 -0.45
N TYR A 36 4.53 -9.51 0.09
CA TYR A 36 4.05 -8.14 -0.07
C TYR A 36 5.02 -7.11 0.52
N SER A 37 5.53 -7.35 1.73
CA SER A 37 6.50 -6.48 2.40
C SER A 37 7.79 -6.32 1.58
N ASN A 38 8.25 -7.40 0.94
CA ASN A 38 9.39 -7.35 0.03
C ASN A 38 9.11 -6.50 -1.22
N LEU A 39 7.90 -6.60 -1.79
CA LEU A 39 7.49 -5.73 -2.90
C LEU A 39 7.44 -4.26 -2.48
N VAL A 40 6.84 -3.95 -1.33
CA VAL A 40 6.79 -2.59 -0.77
C VAL A 40 8.21 -2.05 -0.64
N LYS A 41 9.12 -2.79 0.00
CA LYS A 41 10.53 -2.37 0.15
C LYS A 41 11.22 -2.14 -1.19
N LYS A 42 11.03 -3.06 -2.16
CA LYS A 42 11.61 -2.97 -3.51
C LYS A 42 11.19 -1.68 -4.21
N TYR A 43 9.89 -1.38 -4.21
CA TYR A 43 9.37 -0.24 -4.96
C TYR A 43 9.56 1.09 -4.23
N PHE A 44 9.49 1.13 -2.90
CA PHE A 44 9.82 2.34 -2.15
C PHE A 44 11.28 2.74 -2.37
N SER A 45 12.20 1.77 -2.36
CA SER A 45 13.61 2.02 -2.70
C SER A 45 13.76 2.51 -4.14
N LYS A 46 13.14 1.81 -5.11
CA LYS A 46 13.21 2.17 -6.54
C LYS A 46 12.75 3.61 -6.82
N TYR A 47 11.75 4.10 -6.10
CA TYR A 47 11.16 5.43 -6.33
C TYR A 47 11.57 6.47 -5.27
N GLY A 48 12.49 6.16 -4.36
CA GLY A 48 12.95 7.10 -3.34
C GLY A 48 11.86 7.53 -2.34
N LEU A 49 10.87 6.69 -2.11
CA LEU A 49 9.75 6.97 -1.21
C LEU A 49 10.11 6.66 0.25
N LYS A 50 9.50 7.38 1.18
CA LYS A 50 9.63 7.16 2.63
C LYS A 50 8.35 6.58 3.21
N ILE A 51 8.48 5.56 4.06
CA ILE A 51 7.38 5.06 4.89
C ILE A 51 7.44 5.79 6.22
N LEU A 52 6.40 6.57 6.53
CA LEU A 52 6.29 7.21 7.85
C LEU A 52 5.76 6.23 8.91
N SER A 53 4.84 5.35 8.51
CA SER A 53 4.25 4.33 9.36
C SER A 53 3.65 3.22 8.49
N TYR A 54 3.60 2.00 9.03
CA TYR A 54 2.94 0.84 8.43
C TYR A 54 2.30 0.02 9.57
N VAL A 55 1.03 -0.32 9.39
CA VAL A 55 0.17 -0.98 10.40
C VAL A 55 -0.49 -2.19 9.76
#